data_AF-A0A4Q7U062-F1
#
_entry.id   AF-A0A4Q7U062-F1
#
_cell.length_a   1.000
_cell.length_b   1.000
_cell.length_c   1.000
_cell.angle_alpha   90.00
_cell.angle_beta   90.00
_cell.angle_gamma   90.00
#
_symmetry.space_group_name_H-M   'P 1'
#
loop_
_entity.id
_entity.type
_entity.pdbx_description
1 polymer ?
#
loop_
_entity_poly.entity_id
_entity_poly.type
_entity_poly.pdbx_seq_one_letter_code
_entity_poly.pdbx_strand_id
1 'polypeptide(L)'
;MAYRTLISPNFEAKSAAGGCLIQAQKVVGAGGGPHSATSAANQTQYRHYDRNFPTDALAVVWFSHWGTYWNYIEQRYTYEDYGHVVVTTPDAFGIGQRGFYSSPSEGIGGEWFRTIEEVERAFNSVFRFWSEDLNGVRVCAPVSIPNIIVPAPPAPIILEDPMPERHSTKEYNGGQVCAPGKWTTLHINEKRHVTILHPGAKRRVGTTNAIIHTDGEFEARFVYDTVNTKTERVAKSSGSVIARYDRKGVHAWPVDLSAKGANTETRLRVQVRPVGAKPVKVSAIRTVTDYWEK
;
A
#
# COMPACT_ATOMS: atom_id res chain seq x y z
N MET A 1 -6.25 -1.48 9.86
CA MET A 1 -5.04 -2.29 10.13
C MET A 1 -4.37 -2.55 8.80
N ALA A 2 -3.05 -2.46 8.70
CA ALA A 2 -2.34 -2.76 7.45
C ALA A 2 -2.27 -4.28 7.25
N TYR A 3 -2.41 -4.74 6.01
CA TYR A 3 -2.28 -6.15 5.64
C TYR A 3 -1.23 -6.31 4.54
N ARG A 4 -0.78 -7.54 4.36
CA ARG A 4 0.03 -7.92 3.19
C ARG A 4 -0.59 -9.12 2.50
N THR A 5 -0.57 -9.09 1.17
CA THR A 5 -0.86 -10.28 0.36
C THR A 5 0.27 -11.30 0.53
N LEU A 6 -0.07 -12.57 0.70
CA LEU A 6 0.89 -13.67 0.90
C LEU A 6 1.07 -14.57 -0.34
N ILE A 7 0.23 -14.38 -1.36
CA ILE A 7 0.22 -15.16 -2.60
C ILE A 7 0.34 -14.25 -3.82
N SER A 8 0.72 -14.82 -4.97
CA SER A 8 0.65 -14.14 -6.27
C SER A 8 -0.65 -14.54 -6.97
N PRO A 9 -1.66 -13.66 -7.07
CA PRO A 9 -2.95 -14.05 -7.64
C PRO A 9 -2.86 -14.25 -9.15
N ASN A 10 -3.59 -15.24 -9.67
CA ASN A 10 -3.74 -15.51 -11.10
C ASN A 10 -5.08 -14.99 -11.62
N PHE A 11 -5.14 -13.72 -11.99
CA PHE A 11 -6.35 -13.11 -12.57
C PHE A 11 -6.63 -13.55 -14.02
N GLU A 12 -5.71 -14.26 -14.69
CA GLU A 12 -5.94 -14.86 -16.00
C GLU A 12 -6.73 -16.17 -15.93
N ALA A 13 -6.98 -16.69 -14.72
CA ALA A 13 -7.83 -17.85 -14.51
C ALA A 13 -9.23 -17.62 -15.12
N LYS A 14 -9.80 -18.68 -15.70
CA LYS A 14 -11.16 -18.65 -16.28
C LYS A 14 -12.00 -19.80 -15.73
N SER A 15 -13.29 -19.54 -15.62
CA SER A 15 -14.31 -20.52 -15.24
C SER A 15 -15.61 -20.22 -16.00
N ALA A 16 -16.49 -21.21 -16.06
CA ALA A 16 -17.84 -21.00 -16.55
C ALA A 16 -18.66 -20.22 -15.53
N ALA A 17 -19.72 -19.56 -15.99
CA ALA A 17 -20.75 -18.98 -15.13
C ALA A 17 -21.27 -20.01 -14.11
N GLY A 18 -21.50 -19.56 -12.88
CA GLY A 18 -21.79 -20.42 -11.73
C GLY A 18 -20.55 -21.06 -11.07
N GLY A 19 -19.38 -20.97 -11.69
CA GLY A 19 -18.11 -21.51 -11.19
C GLY A 19 -17.37 -20.62 -10.18
N CYS A 20 -18.05 -19.76 -9.42
CA CYS A 20 -17.43 -18.72 -8.60
C CYS A 20 -16.38 -19.24 -7.60
N LEU A 21 -16.66 -20.37 -6.93
CA LEU A 21 -15.69 -21.01 -6.03
C LEU A 21 -14.47 -21.51 -6.79
N ILE A 22 -14.67 -22.19 -7.92
CA ILE A 22 -13.58 -22.69 -8.77
C ILE A 22 -12.72 -21.54 -9.29
N GLN A 23 -13.34 -20.42 -9.66
CA GLN A 23 -12.62 -19.21 -10.07
C GLN A 23 -11.73 -18.71 -8.93
N ALA A 24 -12.29 -18.49 -7.74
CA ALA A 24 -11.54 -18.00 -6.59
C ALA A 24 -10.38 -18.95 -6.20
N GLN A 25 -10.62 -20.26 -6.22
CA GLN A 25 -9.60 -21.29 -6.00
C GLN A 25 -8.45 -21.19 -6.99
N LYS A 26 -8.73 -21.03 -8.30
CA LYS A 26 -7.70 -20.86 -9.34
C LYS A 26 -6.92 -19.56 -9.17
N VAL A 27 -7.61 -18.46 -8.80
CA VAL A 27 -6.98 -17.15 -8.60
C VAL A 27 -5.99 -17.19 -7.45
N VAL A 28 -6.36 -17.82 -6.32
CA VAL A 28 -5.52 -17.81 -5.11
C VAL A 28 -4.65 -19.06 -4.94
N GLY A 29 -4.68 -20.00 -5.90
CA GLY A 29 -3.91 -21.24 -5.85
C GLY A 29 -4.39 -22.23 -4.79
N ALA A 30 -5.68 -22.20 -4.44
CA ALA A 30 -6.27 -22.98 -3.36
C ALA A 30 -7.20 -24.08 -3.89
N GLY A 31 -6.63 -25.03 -4.62
CA GLY A 31 -7.37 -26.14 -5.23
C GLY A 31 -8.07 -27.05 -4.21
N GLY A 32 -9.05 -27.83 -4.70
CA GLY A 32 -9.90 -28.67 -3.85
C GLY A 32 -10.88 -27.84 -3.02
N GLY A 33 -11.67 -28.49 -2.16
CA GLY A 33 -12.67 -27.83 -1.31
C GLY A 33 -14.06 -28.45 -1.45
N PRO A 34 -15.05 -27.91 -0.72
CA PRO A 34 -16.41 -28.43 -0.75
C PRO A 34 -17.16 -28.03 -2.03
N HIS A 35 -18.35 -28.60 -2.20
CA HIS A 35 -19.16 -28.49 -3.43
C HIS A 35 -19.75 -27.08 -3.69
N SER A 36 -19.82 -26.22 -2.67
CA SER A 36 -20.46 -24.90 -2.75
C SER A 36 -19.65 -23.82 -2.06
N ALA A 37 -19.81 -22.56 -2.50
CA ALA A 37 -19.14 -21.41 -1.89
C ALA A 37 -19.58 -21.23 -0.43
N THR A 38 -20.86 -21.48 -0.11
CA THR A 38 -21.34 -21.48 1.28
C THR A 38 -20.66 -22.54 2.13
N SER A 39 -20.49 -23.76 1.61
CA SER A 39 -19.76 -24.80 2.35
C SER A 39 -18.30 -24.41 2.59
N ALA A 40 -17.65 -23.77 1.61
CA ALA A 40 -16.27 -23.30 1.74
C ALA A 40 -16.17 -22.15 2.76
N ALA A 41 -17.10 -21.18 2.68
CA ALA A 41 -17.24 -20.10 3.65
C ALA A 41 -17.39 -20.62 5.08
N ASN A 42 -18.17 -21.69 5.26
CA ASN A 42 -18.37 -22.31 6.57
C ASN A 42 -17.13 -23.04 7.11
N GLN A 43 -16.13 -23.33 6.26
CA GLN A 43 -14.84 -23.94 6.66
C GLN A 43 -13.71 -22.92 6.82
N THR A 44 -13.87 -21.70 6.29
CA THR A 44 -12.92 -20.60 6.41
C THR A 44 -12.60 -20.27 7.87
N GLN A 45 -11.32 -20.06 8.20
CA GLN A 45 -10.90 -19.89 9.59
C GLN A 45 -10.90 -18.43 10.05
N TYR A 46 -10.53 -17.48 9.20
CA TYR A 46 -10.25 -16.11 9.62
C TYR A 46 -11.20 -15.13 8.95
N ARG A 47 -12.39 -15.02 9.56
CA ARG A 47 -13.54 -14.28 9.03
C ARG A 47 -13.66 -12.90 9.67
N HIS A 48 -14.08 -11.95 8.87
CA HIS A 48 -14.32 -10.56 9.25
C HIS A 48 -15.68 -10.14 8.71
N TYR A 49 -16.64 -9.91 9.63
CA TYR A 49 -18.04 -9.65 9.29
C TYR A 49 -18.32 -8.17 8.94
N ASP A 50 -17.34 -7.30 9.10
CA ASP A 50 -17.42 -5.91 8.65
C ASP A 50 -17.14 -5.77 7.16
N ARG A 51 -17.34 -4.55 6.63
CA ARG A 51 -16.95 -4.16 5.26
C ARG A 51 -15.60 -3.41 5.23
N ASN A 52 -14.77 -3.55 6.26
CA ASN A 52 -13.46 -2.90 6.36
C ASN A 52 -12.38 -3.79 5.73
N PHE A 53 -12.46 -3.95 4.42
CA PHE A 53 -11.49 -4.74 3.67
C PHE A 53 -10.06 -4.16 3.76
N PRO A 54 -9.02 -5.00 3.70
CA PRO A 54 -7.65 -4.54 3.64
C PRO A 54 -7.38 -3.62 2.44
N THR A 55 -6.93 -2.39 2.66
CA THR A 55 -6.70 -1.40 1.59
C THR A 55 -5.43 -1.66 0.78
N ASP A 56 -4.58 -2.57 1.24
CA ASP A 56 -3.23 -2.83 0.76
C ASP A 56 -2.98 -4.33 0.47
N ALA A 57 -4.03 -5.16 0.58
CA ALA A 57 -3.92 -6.59 0.35
C ALA A 57 -5.15 -7.20 -0.32
N LEU A 58 -4.94 -8.37 -0.91
CA LEU A 58 -6.00 -9.21 -1.44
C LEU A 58 -6.83 -9.81 -0.30
N ALA A 59 -8.12 -10.01 -0.52
CA ALA A 59 -8.99 -10.74 0.40
C ALA A 59 -10.00 -11.59 -0.38
N VAL A 60 -10.60 -12.57 0.30
CA VAL A 60 -11.71 -13.35 -0.24
C VAL A 60 -13.01 -12.83 0.35
N VAL A 61 -14.01 -12.57 -0.48
CA VAL A 61 -15.28 -11.98 -0.03
C VAL A 61 -16.41 -12.94 -0.35
N TRP A 62 -17.22 -13.22 0.66
CA TRP A 62 -18.25 -14.26 0.65
C TRP A 62 -19.64 -13.66 0.69
N PHE A 63 -20.55 -14.28 -0.04
CA PHE A 63 -21.93 -13.86 -0.17
C PHE A 63 -22.85 -15.08 0.02
N SER A 64 -24.06 -14.83 0.52
CA SER A 64 -25.16 -15.78 0.53
C SER A 64 -25.89 -15.67 -0.80
N HIS A 65 -26.18 -16.81 -1.42
CA HIS A 65 -26.92 -16.87 -2.67
C HIS A 65 -27.79 -18.12 -2.66
N TRP A 66 -29.10 -17.91 -2.60
CA TRP A 66 -30.10 -18.96 -2.62
C TRP A 66 -30.56 -19.23 -4.05
N GLY A 67 -30.52 -20.49 -4.45
CA GLY A 67 -30.95 -20.90 -5.78
C GLY A 67 -31.11 -22.40 -5.90
N THR A 68 -31.69 -22.84 -7.01
CA THR A 68 -31.86 -24.25 -7.35
C THR A 68 -30.78 -24.65 -8.34
N TYR A 69 -29.87 -25.52 -7.94
CA TYR A 69 -28.78 -26.00 -8.79
C TYR A 69 -28.70 -27.53 -8.79
N TRP A 70 -28.04 -28.07 -9.81
CA TRP A 70 -27.76 -29.51 -9.87
C TRP A 70 -26.71 -29.87 -8.81
N ASN A 71 -27.15 -30.55 -7.76
CA ASN A 71 -26.27 -31.07 -6.73
C ASN A 71 -25.75 -32.44 -7.18
N TYR A 72 -24.47 -32.52 -7.56
CA TYR A 72 -23.86 -33.75 -8.06
C TYR A 72 -23.64 -34.82 -6.98
N ILE A 73 -23.69 -34.44 -5.70
CA ILE A 73 -23.60 -35.39 -4.58
C ILE A 73 -24.95 -36.10 -4.43
N GLU A 74 -26.04 -35.34 -4.47
CA GLU A 74 -27.40 -35.88 -4.33
C GLU A 74 -28.04 -36.34 -5.65
N GLN A 75 -27.39 -36.08 -6.79
CA GLN A 75 -27.89 -36.40 -8.14
C GLN A 75 -29.29 -35.85 -8.42
N ARG A 76 -29.59 -34.64 -7.90
CA ARG A 76 -30.86 -33.94 -8.10
C ARG A 76 -30.68 -32.43 -8.04
N TYR A 77 -31.70 -31.71 -8.51
CA TYR A 77 -31.80 -30.27 -8.25
C TYR A 77 -32.17 -30.01 -6.79
N THR A 78 -31.37 -29.21 -6.10
CA THR A 78 -31.59 -28.86 -4.70
C THR A 78 -31.65 -27.34 -4.58
N TYR A 79 -32.64 -26.84 -3.82
CA TYR A 79 -32.73 -25.43 -3.45
C TYR A 79 -32.05 -25.22 -2.10
N GLU A 80 -30.95 -24.48 -2.09
CA GLU A 80 -30.16 -24.19 -0.90
C GLU A 80 -29.34 -22.90 -1.09
N ASP A 81 -28.63 -22.46 -0.05
CA ASP A 81 -27.64 -21.39 -0.14
C ASP A 81 -26.34 -21.94 -0.73
N TYR A 82 -26.16 -21.85 -2.04
CA TYR A 82 -24.91 -22.21 -2.71
C TYR A 82 -23.79 -21.20 -2.46
N GLY A 83 -24.17 -19.97 -2.07
CA GLY A 83 -23.27 -18.86 -1.84
C GLY A 83 -22.66 -18.30 -3.12
N HIS A 84 -21.93 -17.21 -2.97
CA HIS A 84 -21.07 -16.66 -4.01
C HIS A 84 -19.76 -16.18 -3.39
N VAL A 85 -18.67 -16.23 -4.15
CA VAL A 85 -17.35 -15.83 -3.67
C VAL A 85 -16.60 -15.06 -4.74
N VAL A 86 -15.94 -13.99 -4.33
CA VAL A 86 -15.09 -13.15 -5.18
C VAL A 86 -13.75 -12.93 -4.50
N VAL A 87 -12.74 -12.58 -5.29
CA VAL A 87 -11.43 -12.19 -4.80
C VAL A 87 -11.27 -10.69 -5.00
N THR A 88 -10.97 -9.94 -3.94
CA THR A 88 -10.75 -8.50 -4.03
C THR A 88 -9.28 -8.15 -4.11
N THR A 89 -8.91 -7.16 -4.91
CA THR A 89 -7.57 -6.56 -4.93
C THR A 89 -7.68 -5.04 -4.86
N PRO A 90 -6.78 -4.33 -4.14
CA PRO A 90 -6.88 -2.89 -3.94
C PRO A 90 -6.64 -2.05 -5.20
N ASP A 91 -6.07 -2.62 -6.26
CA ASP A 91 -5.60 -1.87 -7.43
C ASP A 91 -6.18 -2.35 -8.77
N ALA A 92 -7.34 -3.01 -8.76
CA ALA A 92 -7.94 -3.60 -9.98
C ALA A 92 -8.25 -2.56 -11.06
N PHE A 93 -8.65 -1.36 -10.65
CA PHE A 93 -9.03 -0.26 -11.54
C PHE A 93 -8.05 0.91 -11.46
N GLY A 94 -6.80 0.64 -11.07
CA GLY A 94 -5.77 1.65 -10.79
C GLY A 94 -5.48 1.78 -9.31
N ILE A 95 -4.46 2.56 -8.97
CA ILE A 95 -3.93 2.67 -7.59
C ILE A 95 -5.02 3.08 -6.61
N GLY A 96 -5.25 2.26 -5.59
CA GLY A 96 -6.25 2.46 -4.55
C GLY A 96 -7.70 2.25 -5.00
N GLN A 97 -7.94 1.81 -6.23
CA GLN A 97 -9.26 1.48 -6.73
C GLN A 97 -9.50 -0.03 -6.68
N ARG A 98 -10.15 -0.44 -5.59
CA ARG A 98 -10.53 -1.82 -5.34
C ARG A 98 -11.41 -2.37 -6.46
N GLY A 99 -11.15 -3.62 -6.82
CA GLY A 99 -12.11 -4.43 -7.59
C GLY A 99 -12.39 -5.76 -6.92
N PHE A 100 -13.43 -6.41 -7.42
CA PHE A 100 -13.92 -7.71 -6.99
C PHE A 100 -13.97 -8.62 -8.23
N TYR A 101 -13.16 -9.67 -8.24
CA TYR A 101 -13.06 -10.59 -9.36
C TYR A 101 -13.83 -11.86 -9.09
N SER A 102 -14.71 -12.24 -10.01
CA SER A 102 -15.53 -13.45 -9.93
C SER A 102 -15.53 -14.24 -11.23
N SER A 103 -16.16 -15.42 -11.22
CA SER A 103 -16.65 -16.05 -12.46
C SER A 103 -17.64 -15.12 -13.14
N PRO A 104 -17.78 -15.14 -14.47
CA PRO A 104 -18.70 -14.23 -15.13
C PRO A 104 -20.15 -14.59 -14.79
N SER A 105 -21.02 -13.60 -14.92
CA SER A 105 -22.48 -13.79 -14.88
C SER A 105 -22.97 -14.73 -15.98
N GLU A 106 -22.32 -14.71 -17.16
CA GLU A 106 -22.63 -15.56 -18.32
C GLU A 106 -21.36 -16.05 -19.03
N GLY A 107 -21.43 -17.21 -19.70
CA GLY A 107 -20.34 -17.71 -20.53
C GLY A 107 -19.11 -18.23 -19.76
N ILE A 108 -17.91 -18.00 -20.30
CA ILE A 108 -16.62 -18.46 -19.75
C ILE A 108 -15.65 -17.28 -19.67
N GLY A 109 -15.04 -17.06 -18.50
CA GLY A 109 -14.07 -15.99 -18.31
C GLY A 109 -13.84 -15.68 -16.85
N GLY A 110 -13.60 -14.40 -16.59
CA GLY A 110 -13.73 -13.79 -15.27
C GLY A 110 -14.18 -12.35 -15.43
N GLU A 111 -14.88 -11.85 -14.42
CA GLU A 111 -15.57 -10.57 -14.47
C GLU A 111 -15.14 -9.70 -13.28
N TRP A 112 -14.90 -8.43 -13.56
CA TRP A 112 -14.53 -7.44 -12.55
C TRP A 112 -15.72 -6.56 -12.20
N PHE A 113 -16.00 -6.48 -10.91
CA PHE A 113 -16.97 -5.57 -10.31
C PHE A 113 -16.24 -4.51 -9.49
N ARG A 114 -16.78 -3.29 -9.45
CA ARG A 114 -16.23 -2.15 -8.71
C ARG A 114 -16.68 -2.13 -7.26
N THR A 115 -17.89 -2.62 -6.98
CA THR A 115 -18.48 -2.58 -5.64
C THR A 115 -19.14 -3.89 -5.26
N ILE A 116 -19.41 -4.04 -3.96
CA ILE A 116 -20.18 -5.17 -3.43
C ILE A 116 -21.60 -5.15 -3.98
N GLU A 117 -22.20 -3.97 -4.09
CA GLU A 117 -23.56 -3.80 -4.59
C GLU A 117 -23.69 -4.25 -6.06
N GLU A 118 -22.63 -4.11 -6.86
CA GLU A 118 -22.59 -4.66 -8.22
C GLU A 118 -22.56 -6.20 -8.20
N VAL A 119 -21.79 -6.81 -7.30
CA VAL A 119 -21.76 -8.28 -7.12
C VAL A 119 -23.13 -8.79 -6.61
N GLU A 120 -23.70 -8.13 -5.60
CA GLU A 120 -25.01 -8.47 -5.04
C GLU A 120 -26.10 -8.42 -6.12
N ARG A 121 -26.09 -7.40 -6.98
CA ARG A 121 -27.03 -7.27 -8.10
C ARG A 121 -26.79 -8.32 -9.18
N ALA A 122 -25.54 -8.54 -9.61
CA ALA A 122 -25.21 -9.44 -10.70
C ALA A 122 -25.58 -10.90 -10.39
N PHE A 123 -25.45 -11.30 -9.12
CA PHE A 123 -25.68 -12.69 -8.71
C PHE A 123 -26.89 -12.87 -7.80
N ASN A 124 -27.72 -11.85 -7.58
CA ASN A 124 -28.81 -11.88 -6.60
C ASN A 124 -28.33 -12.47 -5.26
N SER A 125 -27.27 -11.90 -4.72
CA SER A 125 -26.56 -12.39 -3.54
C SER A 125 -26.48 -11.31 -2.46
N VAL A 126 -26.10 -11.69 -1.24
CA VAL A 126 -25.99 -10.78 -0.09
C VAL A 126 -24.65 -10.99 0.59
N PHE A 127 -23.90 -9.90 0.82
CA PHE A 127 -22.62 -9.95 1.53
C PHE A 127 -22.75 -10.66 2.88
N ARG A 128 -21.83 -11.59 3.18
CA ARG A 128 -21.75 -12.30 4.46
C ARG A 128 -20.58 -11.81 5.31
N PHE A 129 -19.37 -11.92 4.77
CA PHE A 129 -18.11 -11.55 5.42
C PHE A 129 -16.97 -11.59 4.41
N TRP A 130 -15.79 -11.11 4.79
CA TRP A 130 -14.54 -11.39 4.08
C TRP A 130 -13.58 -12.21 4.92
N SER A 131 -12.61 -12.84 4.27
CA SER A 131 -11.61 -13.67 4.93
C SER A 131 -10.21 -13.51 4.38
N GLU A 132 -9.28 -13.91 5.24
CA GLU A 132 -7.85 -13.94 4.97
C GLU A 132 -7.37 -15.29 4.39
N ASP A 133 -8.27 -16.25 4.24
CA ASP A 133 -8.00 -17.60 3.75
C ASP A 133 -9.12 -18.16 2.86
N LEU A 134 -8.74 -19.10 1.99
CA LEU A 134 -9.65 -19.96 1.24
C LEU A 134 -9.05 -21.36 1.14
N ASN A 135 -9.83 -22.38 1.53
CA ASN A 135 -9.45 -23.80 1.53
C ASN A 135 -8.07 -24.07 2.17
N GLY A 136 -7.79 -23.43 3.31
CA GLY A 136 -6.54 -23.59 4.04
C GLY A 136 -5.36 -22.78 3.49
N VAL A 137 -5.48 -22.15 2.32
CA VAL A 137 -4.46 -21.24 1.80
C VAL A 137 -4.67 -19.85 2.38
N ARG A 138 -3.63 -19.33 3.04
CA ARG A 138 -3.60 -17.97 3.57
C ARG A 138 -3.34 -16.97 2.45
N VAL A 139 -4.31 -16.11 2.13
CA VAL A 139 -4.19 -15.15 1.02
C VAL A 139 -3.63 -13.80 1.48
N CYS A 140 -3.94 -13.40 2.71
CA CYS A 140 -3.38 -12.21 3.35
C CYS A 140 -3.23 -12.40 4.85
N ALA A 141 -2.51 -11.49 5.49
CA ALA A 141 -2.40 -11.43 6.94
C ALA A 141 -2.13 -9.99 7.39
N PRO A 142 -2.51 -9.61 8.63
CA PRO A 142 -2.08 -8.36 9.23
C PRO A 142 -0.58 -8.21 9.13
N VAL A 143 -0.12 -7.02 8.78
CA VAL A 143 1.27 -6.65 9.02
C VAL A 143 1.39 -6.54 10.54
N SER A 144 1.96 -7.57 11.17
CA SER A 144 2.35 -7.47 12.57
C SER A 144 3.24 -6.25 12.69
N ILE A 145 2.75 -5.21 13.38
CA ILE A 145 3.64 -4.15 13.85
C ILE A 145 4.67 -4.92 14.67
N PRO A 146 5.97 -4.90 14.30
CA PRO A 146 6.97 -5.54 15.14
C PRO A 146 6.68 -5.03 16.54
N ASN A 147 6.49 -5.94 17.50
CA ASN A 147 6.36 -5.56 18.89
C ASN A 147 7.52 -4.61 19.12
N ILE A 148 7.23 -3.32 19.21
CA ILE A 148 8.21 -2.38 19.71
C ILE A 148 8.34 -2.90 21.12
N ILE A 149 9.39 -3.66 21.36
CA ILE A 149 9.85 -3.91 22.71
C ILE A 149 10.13 -2.49 23.18
N VAL A 150 9.13 -1.88 23.81
CA VAL A 150 9.32 -0.67 24.57
C VAL A 150 10.36 -1.14 25.57
N PRO A 151 11.62 -0.69 25.47
CA PRO A 151 12.62 -1.12 26.43
C PRO A 151 12.01 -0.83 27.79
N ALA A 152 12.07 -1.82 28.69
CA ALA A 152 11.64 -1.61 30.06
C ALA A 152 12.20 -0.25 30.52
N PRO A 153 11.41 0.59 31.20
CA PRO A 153 11.87 1.90 31.63
C PRO A 153 13.25 1.73 32.24
N PRO A 154 14.26 2.48 31.78
CA PRO A 154 15.63 2.22 32.15
C PRO A 154 15.73 2.18 33.67
N ALA A 155 16.35 1.12 34.19
CA ALA A 155 16.85 1.16 35.56
C ALA A 155 17.67 2.46 35.72
N PRO A 156 17.62 3.13 36.89
CA PRO A 156 18.39 4.36 37.11
C PRO A 156 19.86 4.14 36.72
N ILE A 157 20.38 4.97 35.81
CA ILE A 157 21.68 4.75 35.16
C ILE A 157 22.83 4.99 36.17
N ILE A 158 23.72 3.99 36.28
CA ILE A 158 25.14 4.15 36.61
C ILE A 158 25.89 3.93 35.29
N LEU A 159 26.69 4.91 34.86
CA LEU A 159 27.52 4.92 33.63
C LEU A 159 28.50 3.72 33.66
N GLU A 160 28.72 2.92 32.61
CA GLU A 160 29.34 3.23 31.30
C GLU A 160 28.88 2.31 30.11
N ASP A 161 29.24 2.71 28.88
CA ASP A 161 28.72 2.38 27.52
C ASP A 161 29.18 1.02 26.89
N PRO A 162 28.42 0.42 25.92
CA PRO A 162 28.41 0.90 24.54
C PRO A 162 27.05 1.03 23.81
N MET A 163 27.15 1.82 22.72
CA MET A 163 26.18 2.62 21.95
C MET A 163 25.03 1.89 21.21
N PRO A 164 23.76 2.37 21.30
CA PRO A 164 22.62 1.88 20.52
C PRO A 164 22.29 2.73 19.27
N GLU A 165 21.61 2.10 18.29
CA GLU A 165 21.05 2.73 17.09
C GLU A 165 20.03 3.83 17.45
N ARG A 166 20.08 4.97 16.75
CA ARG A 166 19.17 6.11 16.93
C ARG A 166 18.26 6.28 15.72
N HIS A 167 16.96 6.05 15.91
CA HIS A 167 15.92 6.63 15.08
C HIS A 167 15.55 8.01 15.65
N SER A 168 15.65 9.08 14.87
CA SER A 168 15.16 10.40 15.27
C SER A 168 14.23 10.96 14.22
N THR A 169 12.94 11.02 14.53
CA THR A 169 11.97 11.81 13.79
C THR A 169 11.96 13.22 14.40
N LYS A 170 12.27 14.24 13.61
CA LYS A 170 12.04 15.63 13.99
C LYS A 170 10.92 16.18 13.11
N GLU A 171 9.75 16.37 13.70
CA GLU A 171 8.70 17.16 13.07
C GLU A 171 9.07 18.64 13.14
N TYR A 172 9.11 19.29 11.98
CA TYR A 172 9.20 20.75 11.90
C TYR A 172 7.80 21.30 11.69
N ASN A 173 7.14 21.71 12.79
CA ASN A 173 5.86 22.39 12.77
C ASN A 173 6.03 23.88 12.45
N GLY A 174 6.53 24.18 11.25
CA GLY A 174 6.58 25.52 10.69
C GLY A 174 5.67 25.59 9.47
N GLY A 175 4.38 25.86 9.68
CA GLY A 175 3.46 26.11 8.56
C GLY A 175 3.79 27.45 7.90
N GLN A 176 4.26 27.44 6.66
CA GLN A 176 4.53 28.66 5.90
C GLN A 176 3.36 28.93 4.95
N VAL A 177 2.82 30.15 4.98
CA VAL A 177 1.76 30.57 4.05
C VAL A 177 2.41 31.03 2.75
N CYS A 178 2.08 30.36 1.64
CA CYS A 178 2.58 30.70 0.32
C CYS A 178 1.62 31.66 -0.39
N ALA A 179 2.11 32.81 -0.85
CA ALA A 179 1.32 33.77 -1.60
C ALA A 179 1.02 33.27 -3.03
N PRO A 180 -0.18 33.54 -3.59
CA PRO A 180 -0.53 33.23 -4.96
C PRO A 180 0.50 33.70 -5.99
N GLY A 181 0.79 32.87 -7.00
CA GLY A 181 1.60 33.25 -8.15
C GLY A 181 3.11 33.42 -7.90
N LYS A 182 3.58 33.38 -6.65
CA LYS A 182 5.01 33.50 -6.31
C LYS A 182 5.58 32.17 -5.80
N TRP A 183 6.80 31.85 -6.23
CA TRP A 183 7.55 30.73 -5.68
C TRP A 183 8.03 31.06 -4.27
N THR A 184 7.66 30.23 -3.30
CA THR A 184 8.14 30.33 -1.92
C THR A 184 9.17 29.23 -1.68
N THR A 185 10.39 29.59 -1.29
CA THR A 185 11.43 28.62 -0.95
C THR A 185 11.23 28.13 0.48
N LEU A 186 11.07 26.82 0.65
CA LEU A 186 11.06 26.19 1.96
C LEU A 186 12.50 25.95 2.39
N HIS A 187 12.95 26.71 3.39
CA HIS A 187 14.29 26.55 3.97
C HIS A 187 14.29 25.39 4.97
N ILE A 188 14.67 24.20 4.50
CA ILE A 188 14.96 23.06 5.37
C ILE A 188 16.42 23.21 5.83
N ASN A 189 16.65 24.06 6.83
CA ASN A 189 18.00 24.33 7.34
C ASN A 189 18.49 23.18 8.22
N GLU A 190 19.46 22.38 7.76
CA GLU A 190 20.42 21.68 8.63
C GLU A 190 21.64 21.21 7.79
N LYS A 191 22.85 21.63 8.19
CA LYS A 191 24.11 21.12 7.65
C LYS A 191 24.35 19.70 8.18
N ARG A 192 24.59 18.71 7.32
CA ARG A 192 25.23 17.46 7.72
C ARG A 192 26.31 17.05 6.72
N HIS A 193 27.48 16.76 7.25
CA HIS A 193 28.59 16.14 6.53
C HIS A 193 28.31 14.63 6.38
N VAL A 194 28.39 14.12 5.15
CA VAL A 194 28.44 12.68 4.89
C VAL A 194 29.91 12.32 4.72
N THR A 195 30.51 11.66 5.71
CA THR A 195 31.87 11.12 5.61
C THR A 195 31.78 9.70 5.06
N ILE A 196 32.33 9.47 3.87
CA ILE A 196 32.51 8.11 3.32
C ILE A 196 33.88 7.61 3.76
N LEU A 197 33.92 6.56 4.58
CA LEU A 197 35.16 5.89 5.00
C LEU A 197 35.58 4.80 4.00
N HIS A 198 36.86 4.43 4.07
CA HIS A 198 37.61 3.50 3.21
C HIS A 198 36.85 2.21 2.78
N PRO A 199 37.26 1.56 1.67
CA PRO A 199 36.65 0.33 1.18
C PRO A 199 36.87 -0.79 2.21
N GLY A 200 35.84 -1.10 3.00
CA GLY A 200 35.88 -2.04 4.13
C GLY A 200 35.13 -1.58 5.38
N ALA A 201 34.71 -0.31 5.46
CA ALA A 201 33.90 0.19 6.58
C ALA A 201 32.38 0.06 6.32
N LYS A 202 31.62 -0.34 7.35
CA LYS A 202 30.14 -0.37 7.35
C LYS A 202 29.59 0.98 6.85
N ARG A 203 28.70 0.93 5.86
CA ARG A 203 28.18 2.14 5.21
C ARG A 203 26.99 2.67 5.99
N ARG A 204 27.10 3.92 6.46
CA ARG A 204 25.94 4.67 6.97
C ARG A 204 25.13 5.19 5.78
N VAL A 205 23.91 4.72 5.63
CA VAL A 205 22.97 5.19 4.60
C VAL A 205 21.85 5.95 5.29
N GLY A 206 21.79 7.26 5.06
CA GLY A 206 20.68 8.11 5.50
C GLY A 206 19.68 8.30 4.36
N THR A 207 18.41 8.01 4.59
CA THR A 207 17.31 8.41 3.71
C THR A 207 16.65 9.67 4.27
N THR A 208 16.38 10.66 3.39
CA THR A 208 15.64 11.87 3.76
C THR A 208 14.35 11.91 2.95
N ASN A 209 13.22 11.82 3.64
CA ASN A 209 11.90 12.01 3.04
C ASN A 209 11.42 13.43 3.36
N ALA A 210 10.80 14.10 2.38
CA ALA A 210 10.09 15.36 2.58
C ALA A 210 8.62 15.14 2.22
N ILE A 211 7.74 15.28 3.20
CA ILE A 211 6.30 15.21 3.00
C ILE A 211 5.76 16.64 3.02
N ILE A 212 5.03 17.02 1.97
CA ILE A 212 4.44 18.35 1.84
C ILE A 212 2.93 18.20 2.02
N HIS A 213 2.39 18.77 3.10
CA HIS A 213 0.95 18.90 3.28
C HIS A 213 0.48 20.27 2.80
N THR A 214 -0.60 20.28 2.04
CA THR A 214 -1.23 21.50 1.53
C THR A 214 -2.75 21.41 1.65
N ASP A 215 -3.40 22.56 1.74
CA ASP A 215 -4.86 22.73 1.78
C ASP A 215 -5.46 23.15 0.42
N GLY A 216 -4.70 23.01 -0.68
CA GLY A 216 -5.13 23.39 -2.02
C GLY A 216 -4.19 22.93 -3.14
N GLU A 217 -4.50 23.29 -4.38
CA GLU A 217 -3.66 22.97 -5.54
C GLU A 217 -2.36 23.77 -5.54
N PHE A 218 -1.24 23.13 -5.89
CA PHE A 218 0.06 23.77 -5.97
C PHE A 218 0.96 23.19 -7.05
N GLU A 219 1.97 23.96 -7.43
CA GLU A 219 3.14 23.48 -8.14
C GLU A 219 4.30 23.41 -7.17
N ALA A 220 4.99 22.27 -7.14
CA ALA A 220 6.24 22.10 -6.43
C ALA A 220 7.39 22.01 -7.42
N ARG A 221 8.48 22.68 -7.09
CA ARG A 221 9.73 22.64 -7.81
C ARG A 221 10.81 22.11 -6.88
N PHE A 222 11.44 21.03 -7.31
CA PHE A 222 12.54 20.38 -6.61
C PHE A 222 13.83 20.75 -7.35
N VAL A 223 14.70 21.48 -6.66
CA VAL A 223 16.02 21.84 -7.17
C VAL A 223 17.05 21.04 -6.38
N TYR A 224 17.78 20.20 -7.09
CA TYR A 224 18.89 19.42 -6.57
C TYR A 224 20.18 20.14 -6.96
N ASP A 225 20.91 20.59 -5.95
CA ASP A 225 22.16 21.31 -6.10
C ASP A 225 23.26 20.41 -5.54
N THR A 226 24.07 19.83 -6.43
CA THR A 226 25.33 19.18 -6.06
C THR A 226 26.49 20.11 -6.43
N VAL A 227 27.66 19.90 -5.84
CA VAL A 227 28.87 20.71 -6.10
C VAL A 227 29.18 20.87 -7.61
N ASN A 228 28.72 19.94 -8.46
CA ASN A 228 29.04 19.92 -9.89
C ASN A 228 27.83 19.89 -10.85
N THR A 229 26.59 19.79 -10.35
CA THR A 229 25.38 19.74 -11.20
C THR A 229 24.17 20.35 -10.51
N LYS A 230 23.39 21.11 -11.29
CA LYS A 230 22.07 21.61 -10.89
C LYS A 230 21.01 20.91 -11.72
N THR A 231 20.12 20.17 -11.07
CA THR A 231 18.95 19.54 -11.70
C THR A 231 17.69 20.16 -11.14
N GLU A 232 16.83 20.66 -12.03
CA GLU A 232 15.55 21.26 -11.67
C GLU A 232 14.40 20.45 -12.24
N ARG A 233 13.38 20.18 -11.43
CA ARG A 233 12.13 19.56 -11.87
C ARG A 233 10.92 20.26 -11.25
N VAL A 234 9.90 20.45 -12.06
CA VAL A 234 8.62 21.06 -11.66
C VAL A 234 7.53 20.00 -11.77
N ALA A 235 6.75 19.84 -10.71
CA ALA A 235 5.59 18.97 -10.65
C ALA A 235 4.35 19.80 -10.28
N LYS A 236 3.22 19.50 -10.92
CA LYS A 236 1.90 20.02 -10.53
C LYS A 236 1.17 18.94 -9.76
N SER A 237 0.53 19.28 -8.64
CA SER A 237 -0.22 18.31 -7.86
C SER A 237 -1.43 18.97 -7.19
N SER A 238 -2.51 18.22 -7.13
CA SER A 238 -3.66 18.48 -6.25
C SER A 238 -3.60 17.46 -5.11
N GLY A 239 -3.38 17.91 -3.87
CA GLY A 239 -3.33 17.05 -2.67
C GLY A 239 -1.94 16.86 -2.03
N SER A 240 -1.80 15.93 -1.08
CA SER A 240 -0.54 15.72 -0.33
C SER A 240 0.52 15.05 -1.20
N VAL A 241 1.74 15.60 -1.26
CA VAL A 241 2.85 15.00 -2.02
C VAL A 241 3.81 14.26 -1.09
N ILE A 242 4.09 13.00 -1.41
CA ILE A 242 5.13 12.17 -0.79
C ILE A 242 6.30 12.06 -1.77
N ALA A 243 7.44 12.66 -1.44
CA ALA A 243 8.71 12.33 -2.09
C ALA A 243 9.46 11.31 -1.23
N ARG A 244 9.57 10.06 -1.71
CA ARG A 244 10.31 8.97 -1.07
C ARG A 244 11.59 8.69 -1.85
N TYR A 245 12.71 8.50 -1.16
CA TYR A 245 13.99 8.12 -1.77
C TYR A 245 14.48 6.79 -1.21
N ASP A 246 14.66 5.77 -2.05
CA ASP A 246 15.40 4.56 -1.73
C ASP A 246 16.29 4.09 -2.88
N ARG A 247 17.30 3.27 -2.58
CA ARG A 247 18.32 2.80 -3.52
C ARG A 247 17.88 1.58 -4.36
N LYS A 248 16.69 1.02 -4.12
CA LYS A 248 16.22 -0.21 -4.78
C LYS A 248 15.00 -0.02 -5.66
N GLY A 249 14.67 1.24 -5.95
CA GLY A 249 13.60 1.61 -6.83
C GLY A 249 12.25 1.42 -6.16
N VAL A 250 11.43 2.47 -6.21
CA VAL A 250 9.98 2.45 -6.53
C VAL A 250 9.32 3.81 -6.19
N HIS A 251 8.34 4.20 -7.03
CA HIS A 251 7.25 5.18 -6.86
C HIS A 251 7.54 6.58 -6.28
N ALA A 252 8.52 7.28 -6.84
CA ALA A 252 8.46 8.72 -7.08
C ALA A 252 9.51 9.08 -8.14
N TRP A 253 9.13 9.94 -9.09
CA TRP A 253 9.86 10.36 -10.29
C TRP A 253 11.40 10.29 -10.18
N PRO A 254 12.09 9.46 -11.00
CA PRO A 254 13.51 9.19 -10.82
C PRO A 254 14.36 10.41 -11.21
N VAL A 255 15.21 10.85 -10.28
CA VAL A 255 16.47 11.55 -10.61
C VAL A 255 17.58 10.55 -10.31
N ASP A 256 18.18 10.02 -11.37
CA ASP A 256 19.33 9.13 -11.24
C ASP A 256 20.57 9.95 -10.89
N LEU A 257 21.07 9.80 -9.66
CA LEU A 257 22.32 10.40 -9.18
C LEU A 257 23.46 9.37 -9.15
N SER A 258 23.34 8.23 -9.85
CA SER A 258 24.34 7.15 -9.84
C SER A 258 25.69 7.53 -10.45
N ALA A 259 25.83 8.71 -11.04
CA ALA A 259 27.08 9.17 -11.61
C ALA A 259 27.83 10.15 -10.69
N LYS A 260 28.95 9.64 -10.13
CA LYS A 260 30.20 10.34 -9.74
C LYS A 260 30.39 10.69 -8.26
N GLY A 261 31.40 10.01 -7.68
CA GLY A 261 32.33 10.57 -6.70
C GLY A 261 31.82 10.68 -5.26
N ALA A 262 32.49 9.98 -4.34
CA ALA A 262 32.32 10.15 -2.91
C ALA A 262 32.60 11.61 -2.47
N ASN A 263 31.75 12.15 -1.60
CA ASN A 263 31.81 13.48 -0.96
C ASN A 263 31.18 14.67 -1.71
N THR A 264 29.94 14.56 -2.17
CA THR A 264 29.16 15.73 -2.62
C THR A 264 28.05 16.08 -1.63
N GLU A 265 28.11 17.30 -1.07
CA GLU A 265 26.99 17.88 -0.33
C GLU A 265 25.84 18.06 -1.34
N THR A 266 24.75 17.33 -1.15
CA THR A 266 23.54 17.49 -1.97
C THR A 266 22.56 18.35 -1.20
N ARG A 267 22.26 19.54 -1.72
CA ARG A 267 21.23 20.42 -1.15
C ARG A 267 19.94 20.24 -1.93
N LEU A 268 18.91 19.77 -1.23
CA LEU A 268 17.54 19.80 -1.74
C LEU A 268 16.91 21.15 -1.41
N ARG A 269 16.55 21.93 -2.43
CA ARG A 269 15.65 23.07 -2.26
C ARG A 269 14.28 22.72 -2.83
N VAL A 270 13.26 22.90 -2.00
CA VAL A 270 11.87 22.75 -2.41
C VAL A 270 11.27 24.14 -2.52
N GLN A 271 10.71 24.47 -3.67
CA GLN A 271 9.93 25.69 -3.87
C GLN A 271 8.48 25.29 -4.14
N VAL A 272 7.54 26.00 -3.55
CA VAL A 272 6.10 25.75 -3.74
C VAL A 272 5.41 27.03 -4.19
N ARG A 273 4.44 26.89 -5.10
CA ARG A 273 3.60 27.98 -5.60
C ARG A 273 2.14 27.53 -5.69
N PRO A 274 1.17 28.24 -5.08
CA PRO A 274 -0.26 27.95 -5.24
C PRO A 274 -0.71 28.04 -6.70
N VAL A 275 -1.58 27.12 -7.12
CA VAL A 275 -2.31 27.18 -8.39
C VAL A 275 -3.67 27.80 -8.10
N GLY A 276 -3.77 29.13 -8.24
CA GLY A 276 -5.00 29.88 -7.99
C GLY A 276 -4.80 31.14 -7.15
N ALA A 277 -5.88 31.89 -6.94
CA ALA A 277 -5.85 33.18 -6.24
C ALA A 277 -5.81 33.09 -4.72
N LYS A 278 -5.94 31.88 -4.15
CA LYS A 278 -5.96 31.67 -2.69
C LYS A 278 -4.57 31.25 -2.18
N PRO A 279 -4.11 31.81 -1.04
CA PRO A 279 -2.91 31.31 -0.36
C PRO A 279 -3.07 29.85 0.05
N VAL A 280 -1.95 29.12 0.13
CA VAL A 280 -1.91 27.72 0.56
C VAL A 280 -0.99 27.61 1.76
N LYS A 281 -1.41 26.89 2.80
CA LYS A 281 -0.58 26.58 3.96
C LYS A 281 0.24 25.34 3.65
N VAL A 282 1.56 25.46 3.74
CA VAL A 282 2.48 24.36 3.47
C VAL A 282 3.19 23.96 4.76
N SER A 283 3.14 22.68 5.12
CA SER A 283 4.00 22.10 6.15
C SER A 283 4.89 21.02 5.55
N ALA A 284 6.15 20.96 6.02
CA ALA A 284 7.14 20.01 5.56
C ALA A 284 7.53 19.08 6.72
N ILE A 285 7.28 17.78 6.58
CA ILE A 285 7.73 16.78 7.55
C ILE A 285 8.98 16.12 6.99
N ARG A 286 10.08 16.17 7.75
CA ARG A 286 11.33 15.47 7.43
C ARG A 286 11.42 14.21 8.25
N THR A 287 11.43 13.05 7.59
CA THR A 287 11.79 11.79 8.23
C THR A 287 13.21 11.43 7.81
N VAL A 288 14.11 11.35 8.79
CA VAL A 288 15.47 10.87 8.58
C VAL A 288 15.53 9.45 9.11
N THR A 289 15.85 8.51 8.22
CA THR A 289 16.08 7.14 8.64
C THR A 289 17.50 6.74 8.30
N ASP A 290 18.30 6.56 9.35
CA ASP A 290 19.67 6.08 9.27
C ASP A 290 19.68 4.56 9.44
N TYR A 291 20.36 3.85 8.55
CA TYR A 291 20.62 2.43 8.69
C TYR A 291 22.09 2.12 8.38
N TRP A 292 22.58 1.02 8.95
CA TRP A 292 23.93 0.51 8.69
C TRP A 292 23.84 -0.69 7.75
N GLU A 293 24.44 -0.57 6.56
CA GLU A 293 24.65 -1.73 5.68
C GLU A 293 25.90 -2.50 6.15
N LYS A 294 25.79 -3.83 6.18
CA LYS A 294 26.94 -4.74 6.36
C LYS A 294 27.77 -4.80 5.09
#